data_AF-A0A933MVZ6-F1
#
_entry.id   AF-A0A933MVZ6-F1
#
_cell.length_a   1.000
_cell.length_b   1.000
_cell.length_c   1.000
_cell.angle_alpha   90.00
_cell.angle_beta   90.00
_cell.angle_gamma   90.00
#
_symmetry.space_group_name_H-M   'P 1'
#
loop_
_entity.id
_entity.type
_entity.pdbx_description
1 polymer ?
#
loop_
_entity_poly.entity_id
_entity_poly.type
_entity_poly.pdbx_seq_one_letter_code
_entity_poly.pdbx_strand_id
1 'polypeptide(L)'
;MDKQQIKKRIEKLKQEIEKYRYAYHVFDKSLISDAALDSLKNELVKLEEEYPELITVDSPTQRVGGEPLEKFNKVKHSAPMMSIFDAFNPGDIRDWEKRLEKILPGKKFNYYAELKMDGIAMALIYESGKFILGATRGDGQIGEEVTQNLKTIEAIPLVLRRPLEAELKKIGLTGESIKKLYQAFDSGRLEARGEAIIANKVFADLNKLYKKQGRPMLANPRNAAAGSIRQLDSKLTAERKLDFYVYSLATDLGLKSHEQEHELAKFLGFKALKQNKYCQNLEEAIEFHDYWERNRAKMPFDFDGVVIIVNDLGLWPKLGIVGKGPRYMTAYKFAAEQATTVVENVVWQVGRTGVLTPTAHLRPVKVYGVTVSRATLHNLDEIRRLGLKIGDTVIIERAGDVIPKVVKVLPNLRIGREVEIKAPKQCPVCSGIVEKVAGEVAYRCINKNCYAVNLRNLTHWASKNAMDIDGLGPKIIEQLINQGLVKDIGDFYKLTAGDL
;
A
#
# COMPACT_ATOMS: atom_id res chain seq x y z
N MET A 1 -13.41 -37.69 -28.38
CA MET A 1 -13.88 -38.07 -27.02
C MET A 1 -15.35 -37.71 -26.93
N ASP A 2 -16.15 -38.46 -26.19
CA ASP A 2 -17.53 -38.01 -25.92
C ASP A 2 -17.54 -36.78 -24.98
N LYS A 3 -18.64 -36.04 -24.94
CA LYS A 3 -18.76 -34.79 -24.15
C LYS A 3 -18.50 -35.00 -22.65
N GLN A 4 -18.82 -36.17 -22.12
CA GLN A 4 -18.64 -36.50 -20.71
C GLN A 4 -17.16 -36.78 -20.39
N GLN A 5 -16.44 -37.43 -21.31
CA GLN A 5 -15.00 -37.62 -21.25
C GLN A 5 -14.26 -36.28 -21.35
N ILE A 6 -14.70 -35.37 -22.22
CA ILE A 6 -14.13 -34.01 -22.32
C ILE A 6 -14.30 -33.26 -21.01
N LYS A 7 -15.52 -33.23 -20.45
CA LYS A 7 -15.77 -32.60 -19.14
C LYS A 7 -14.84 -33.18 -18.07
N LYS A 8 -14.69 -34.50 -18.01
CA LYS A 8 -13.77 -35.17 -17.06
C LYS A 8 -12.31 -34.81 -17.30
N ARG A 9 -11.89 -34.59 -18.56
CA ARG A 9 -10.53 -34.18 -18.92
C ARG A 9 -10.26 -32.74 -18.51
N ILE A 10 -11.18 -31.82 -18.80
CA ILE A 10 -11.12 -30.42 -18.37
C ILE A 10 -10.96 -30.34 -16.85
N GLU A 11 -11.77 -31.07 -16.09
CA GLU A 11 -11.66 -31.09 -14.62
C GLU A 11 -10.31 -31.62 -14.13
N LYS A 12 -9.76 -32.66 -14.77
CA LYS A 12 -8.42 -33.17 -14.45
C LYS A 12 -7.32 -32.17 -14.78
N LEU A 13 -7.41 -31.47 -15.92
CA LEU A 13 -6.45 -30.44 -16.32
C LEU A 13 -6.46 -29.30 -15.30
N LYS A 14 -7.65 -28.81 -14.91
CA LYS A 14 -7.82 -27.79 -13.87
C LYS A 14 -7.16 -28.23 -12.56
N GLN A 15 -7.41 -29.45 -12.11
CA GLN A 15 -6.85 -30.00 -10.87
C GLN A 15 -5.31 -30.10 -10.91
N GLU A 16 -4.72 -30.61 -12.00
CA GLU A 16 -3.26 -30.76 -12.09
C GLU A 16 -2.57 -29.39 -12.25
N ILE A 17 -3.09 -28.48 -13.08
CA ILE A 17 -2.57 -27.11 -13.22
C ILE A 17 -2.58 -26.42 -11.85
N GLU A 18 -3.68 -26.54 -11.11
CA GLU A 18 -3.82 -25.94 -9.79
C GLU A 18 -2.86 -26.54 -8.75
N LYS A 19 -2.66 -27.86 -8.78
CA LYS A 19 -1.66 -28.55 -7.95
C LYS A 19 -0.24 -28.05 -8.21
N TYR A 20 0.15 -27.86 -9.48
CA TYR A 20 1.46 -27.35 -9.82
C TYR A 20 1.62 -25.87 -9.45
N ARG A 21 0.59 -25.05 -9.69
CA ARG A 21 0.54 -23.67 -9.22
C ARG A 21 0.72 -23.60 -7.69
N TYR A 22 -0.02 -24.42 -6.96
CA TYR A 22 0.05 -24.48 -5.49
C TYR A 22 1.46 -24.83 -5.01
N ALA A 23 2.07 -25.88 -5.58
CA ALA A 23 3.44 -26.26 -5.24
C ALA A 23 4.45 -25.14 -5.52
N TYR A 24 4.34 -24.47 -6.67
CA TYR A 24 5.23 -23.39 -7.07
C TYR A 24 5.05 -22.16 -6.17
N HIS A 25 3.84 -21.62 -6.06
CA HIS A 25 3.61 -20.33 -5.40
C HIS A 25 3.59 -20.43 -3.87
N VAL A 26 3.14 -21.54 -3.28
CA VAL A 26 3.04 -21.67 -1.82
C VAL A 26 4.30 -22.29 -1.23
N PHE A 27 4.89 -23.27 -1.91
CA PHE A 27 6.04 -24.00 -1.39
C PHE A 27 7.37 -23.70 -2.09
N ASP A 28 7.39 -22.86 -3.12
CA ASP A 28 8.57 -22.61 -3.98
C ASP A 28 9.15 -23.93 -4.53
N LYS A 29 8.26 -24.87 -4.91
CA LYS A 29 8.63 -26.18 -5.46
C LYS A 29 8.12 -26.33 -6.88
N SER A 30 9.05 -26.47 -7.84
CA SER A 30 8.72 -26.90 -9.20
C SER A 30 8.63 -28.43 -9.23
N LEU A 31 7.44 -28.95 -9.50
CA LEU A 31 7.20 -30.41 -9.63
C LEU A 31 7.31 -30.90 -11.08
N ILE A 32 7.17 -29.99 -12.04
CA ILE A 32 7.31 -30.21 -13.48
C ILE A 32 7.95 -28.98 -14.13
N SER A 33 8.51 -29.13 -15.33
CA SER A 33 9.05 -27.99 -16.08
C SER A 33 7.97 -26.99 -16.50
N ASP A 34 8.34 -25.72 -16.65
CA ASP A 34 7.44 -24.66 -17.12
C ASP A 34 6.81 -25.01 -18.48
N ALA A 35 7.60 -25.59 -19.40
CA ALA A 35 7.11 -26.04 -20.71
C ALA A 35 6.03 -27.14 -20.62
N ALA A 36 6.15 -28.04 -19.64
CA ALA A 36 5.12 -29.06 -19.40
C ALA A 36 3.84 -28.45 -18.84
N LEU A 37 3.96 -27.48 -17.91
CA LEU A 37 2.80 -26.76 -17.37
C LEU A 37 2.09 -25.96 -18.48
N ASP A 38 2.84 -25.28 -19.32
CA ASP A 38 2.31 -24.53 -20.47
C ASP A 38 1.61 -25.46 -21.45
N SER A 39 2.13 -26.68 -21.68
CA SER A 39 1.44 -27.68 -22.50
C SER A 39 0.07 -28.07 -21.93
N LEU A 40 -0.05 -28.23 -20.61
CA LEU A 40 -1.34 -28.53 -19.96
C LEU A 40 -2.32 -27.35 -20.05
N LYS A 41 -1.83 -26.13 -19.85
CA LYS A 41 -2.63 -24.90 -20.02
C LYS A 41 -3.12 -24.76 -21.46
N ASN A 42 -2.25 -24.98 -22.44
CA ASN A 42 -2.60 -24.92 -23.86
C ASN A 42 -3.63 -25.99 -24.26
N GLU A 43 -3.54 -27.20 -23.70
CA GLU A 43 -4.56 -28.22 -23.91
C GLU A 43 -5.91 -27.78 -23.33
N LEU A 44 -5.92 -27.23 -22.11
CA LEU A 44 -7.15 -26.72 -21.49
C LEU A 44 -7.79 -25.60 -22.31
N VAL A 45 -6.99 -24.65 -22.82
CA VAL A 45 -7.47 -23.57 -23.70
C VAL A 45 -8.17 -24.14 -24.93
N LYS A 46 -7.52 -25.07 -25.65
CA LYS A 46 -8.10 -25.69 -26.84
C LYS A 46 -9.43 -26.40 -26.56
N LEU A 47 -9.50 -27.12 -25.44
CA LEU A 47 -10.73 -27.82 -25.05
C LEU A 47 -11.86 -26.85 -24.70
N GLU A 48 -11.55 -25.72 -24.06
CA GLU A 48 -12.53 -24.70 -23.71
C GLU A 48 -12.95 -23.85 -24.91
N GLU A 49 -12.08 -23.65 -25.90
CA GLU A 49 -12.43 -23.05 -27.20
C GLU A 49 -13.38 -23.96 -28.02
N GLU A 50 -13.15 -25.27 -28.02
CA GLU A 50 -13.99 -26.24 -28.71
C GLU A 50 -15.33 -26.49 -27.99
N TYR A 51 -15.36 -26.36 -26.66
CA TYR A 51 -16.55 -26.56 -25.83
C TYR A 51 -16.81 -25.37 -24.87
N PRO A 52 -17.20 -24.18 -25.39
CA PRO A 52 -17.36 -22.97 -24.58
C PRO A 52 -18.36 -23.09 -23.43
N GLU A 53 -19.37 -23.98 -23.55
CA GLU A 53 -20.36 -24.23 -22.51
C GLU A 53 -19.79 -24.95 -21.28
N LEU A 54 -18.55 -25.47 -21.36
CA LEU A 54 -17.84 -26.11 -20.25
C LEU A 54 -16.89 -25.16 -19.51
N ILE A 55 -16.77 -23.90 -19.97
CA ILE A 55 -15.99 -22.88 -19.29
C ILE A 55 -16.66 -22.53 -17.96
N THR A 56 -15.84 -22.46 -16.92
CA THR A 56 -16.28 -22.09 -15.57
C THR A 56 -15.38 -21.00 -15.01
N VAL A 57 -15.92 -20.18 -14.11
CA VAL A 57 -15.23 -19.01 -13.52
C VAL A 57 -13.93 -19.35 -12.79
N ASP A 58 -13.76 -20.60 -12.40
CA ASP A 58 -12.59 -21.15 -11.73
C ASP A 58 -11.55 -21.76 -12.68
N SER A 59 -11.78 -21.73 -13.99
CA SER A 59 -10.79 -22.22 -14.95
C SER A 59 -9.53 -21.34 -14.96
N PRO A 60 -8.32 -21.93 -14.96
CA PRO A 60 -7.06 -21.20 -15.15
C PRO A 60 -7.00 -20.32 -16.40
N THR A 61 -7.83 -20.60 -17.42
CA THR A 61 -7.94 -19.77 -18.64
C THR A 61 -8.60 -18.41 -18.38
N GLN A 62 -9.36 -18.28 -17.29
CA GLN A 62 -10.07 -17.05 -16.91
C GLN A 62 -9.17 -16.01 -16.23
N ARG A 63 -7.84 -16.24 -16.22
CA ARG A 63 -6.87 -15.34 -15.57
C ARG A 63 -6.61 -14.06 -16.36
N VAL A 64 -6.71 -14.09 -17.68
CA VAL A 64 -6.50 -12.92 -18.55
C VAL A 64 -7.83 -12.55 -19.17
N GLY A 65 -8.30 -11.33 -18.88
CA GLY A 65 -9.64 -10.87 -19.22
C GLY A 65 -9.79 -10.30 -20.63
N GLY A 66 -11.07 -10.11 -21.01
CA GLY A 66 -11.57 -9.65 -22.31
C GLY A 66 -11.42 -8.13 -22.57
N GLU A 67 -12.48 -7.49 -23.07
CA GLU A 67 -12.44 -6.07 -23.46
C GLU A 67 -12.02 -5.15 -22.29
N PRO A 68 -11.26 -4.07 -22.56
CA PRO A 68 -10.90 -3.09 -21.55
C PRO A 68 -12.11 -2.50 -20.84
N LEU A 69 -12.00 -2.29 -19.52
CA LEU A 69 -13.05 -1.64 -18.74
C LEU A 69 -13.16 -0.16 -19.13
N GLU A 70 -14.37 0.41 -19.13
CA GLU A 70 -14.55 1.85 -19.29
C GLU A 70 -14.07 2.62 -18.04
N LYS A 71 -14.35 2.07 -16.85
CA LYS A 71 -13.99 2.65 -15.55
C LYS A 71 -13.99 1.59 -14.45
N PHE A 72 -13.36 1.90 -13.33
CA PHE A 72 -13.44 1.09 -12.11
C PHE A 72 -14.67 1.44 -11.27
N ASN A 73 -15.29 0.41 -10.68
CA ASN A 73 -16.39 0.59 -9.74
C ASN A 73 -15.87 0.78 -8.31
N LYS A 74 -16.55 1.59 -7.49
CA LYS A 74 -16.25 1.73 -6.06
C LYS A 74 -16.83 0.53 -5.29
N VAL A 75 -16.08 -0.05 -4.36
CA VAL A 75 -16.51 -1.17 -3.51
C VAL A 75 -16.26 -0.85 -2.05
N LYS A 76 -17.27 -1.08 -1.21
CA LYS A 76 -17.15 -0.96 0.24
C LYS A 76 -16.54 -2.23 0.82
N HIS A 77 -15.50 -2.07 1.64
CA HIS A 77 -14.86 -3.18 2.34
C HIS A 77 -15.77 -3.74 3.44
N SER A 78 -15.68 -5.05 3.70
CA SER A 78 -16.47 -5.69 4.77
C SER A 78 -16.06 -5.20 6.18
N ALA A 79 -14.78 -4.90 6.34
CA ALA A 79 -14.19 -4.23 7.48
C ALA A 79 -13.18 -3.17 6.99
N PRO A 80 -12.93 -2.09 7.73
CA PRO A 80 -11.94 -1.10 7.33
C PRO A 80 -10.53 -1.70 7.13
N MET A 81 -9.87 -1.31 6.04
CA MET A 81 -8.44 -1.57 5.79
C MET A 81 -7.62 -0.43 6.38
N MET A 82 -7.14 -0.62 7.60
CA MET A 82 -6.49 0.42 8.40
C MET A 82 -5.04 0.67 7.97
N SER A 83 -4.52 1.85 8.34
CA SER A 83 -3.08 2.13 8.26
C SER A 83 -2.38 1.60 9.52
N ILE A 84 -1.05 1.51 9.46
CA ILE A 84 -0.22 1.09 10.59
C ILE A 84 0.54 2.32 11.11
N PHE A 85 0.80 2.38 12.41
CA PHE A 85 1.66 3.40 13.00
C PHE A 85 3.12 3.08 12.75
N ASP A 86 3.91 4.10 12.45
CA ASP A 86 5.34 3.95 12.20
C ASP A 86 6.14 4.11 13.51
N ALA A 87 7.21 3.35 13.61
CA ALA A 87 8.27 3.46 14.60
C ALA A 87 9.61 3.43 13.86
N PHE A 88 10.60 4.21 14.33
CA PHE A 88 11.85 4.44 13.60
C PHE A 88 13.10 4.06 14.40
N ASN A 89 12.95 3.74 15.67
CA ASN A 89 14.04 3.32 16.53
C ASN A 89 13.56 2.32 17.60
N PRO A 90 14.47 1.59 18.28
CA PRO A 90 14.09 0.61 19.29
C PRO A 90 13.33 1.22 20.49
N GLY A 91 13.57 2.49 20.81
CA GLY A 91 12.86 3.22 21.86
C GLY A 91 11.37 3.37 21.53
N ASP A 92 11.04 3.74 20.30
CA ASP A 92 9.65 3.86 19.83
C ASP A 92 8.87 2.54 19.98
N ILE A 93 9.54 1.42 19.69
CA ILE A 93 8.99 0.07 19.79
C ILE A 93 8.76 -0.35 21.24
N ARG A 94 9.72 -0.07 22.14
CA ARG A 94 9.53 -0.29 23.59
C ARG A 94 8.43 0.58 24.17
N ASP A 95 8.32 1.83 23.72
CA ASP A 95 7.24 2.71 24.15
C ASP A 95 5.87 2.28 23.60
N TRP A 96 5.84 1.61 22.45
CA TRP A 96 4.64 0.95 21.95
C TRP A 96 4.20 -0.20 22.86
N GLU A 97 5.09 -1.12 23.24
CA GLU A 97 4.76 -2.20 24.18
C GLU A 97 4.27 -1.66 25.54
N LYS A 98 4.96 -0.67 26.11
CA LYS A 98 4.50 0.00 27.35
C LYS A 98 3.08 0.55 27.23
N ARG A 99 2.67 1.04 26.06
CA ARG A 99 1.28 1.48 25.84
C ARG A 99 0.31 0.30 25.84
N LEU A 100 0.70 -0.86 25.34
CA LEU A 100 -0.12 -2.09 25.41
C LEU A 100 -0.27 -2.57 26.86
N GLU A 101 0.83 -2.58 27.61
CA GLU A 101 0.84 -2.97 29.03
C GLU A 101 -0.05 -2.05 29.89
N LYS A 102 -0.09 -0.75 29.59
CA LYS A 102 -1.01 0.18 30.27
C LYS A 102 -2.48 -0.15 30.02
N ILE A 103 -2.82 -0.68 28.83
CA ILE A 103 -4.19 -1.06 28.47
C ILE A 103 -4.54 -2.42 29.09
N LEU A 104 -3.58 -3.35 29.11
CA LEU A 104 -3.74 -4.70 29.65
C LEU A 104 -2.66 -5.01 30.70
N PRO A 105 -2.78 -4.44 31.93
CA PRO A 105 -1.78 -4.64 32.98
C PRO A 105 -1.56 -6.13 33.31
N GLY A 106 -0.29 -6.51 33.46
CA GLY A 106 0.12 -7.87 33.82
C GLY A 106 -0.03 -8.90 32.69
N LYS A 107 -0.43 -8.50 31.49
CA LYS A 107 -0.37 -9.38 30.31
C LYS A 107 1.02 -9.41 29.72
N LYS A 108 1.49 -10.63 29.43
CA LYS A 108 2.69 -10.86 28.61
C LYS A 108 2.26 -10.95 27.16
N PHE A 109 3.01 -10.30 26.29
CA PHE A 109 2.78 -10.33 24.85
C PHE A 109 3.82 -11.20 24.17
N ASN A 110 3.39 -11.92 23.15
CA ASN A 110 4.25 -12.51 22.13
C ASN A 110 3.85 -11.90 20.79
N TYR A 111 4.75 -12.02 19.82
CA TYR A 111 4.64 -11.27 18.58
C TYR A 111 4.79 -12.18 17.36
N TYR A 112 4.22 -11.73 16.26
CA TYR A 112 4.50 -12.24 14.93
C TYR A 112 5.10 -11.08 14.12
N ALA A 113 6.32 -11.27 13.65
CA ALA A 113 7.10 -10.27 12.95
C ALA A 113 7.09 -10.58 11.44
N GLU A 114 6.71 -9.60 10.64
CA GLU A 114 6.53 -9.75 9.20
C GLU A 114 7.33 -8.74 8.42
N LEU A 115 7.87 -9.11 7.25
CA LEU A 115 8.50 -8.11 6.39
C LEU A 115 7.44 -7.16 5.83
N LYS A 116 7.66 -5.87 5.99
CA LYS A 116 6.76 -4.83 5.51
C LYS A 116 7.00 -4.60 4.01
N MET A 117 6.36 -5.42 3.19
CA MET A 117 6.45 -5.36 1.73
C MET A 117 6.08 -3.99 1.18
N ASP A 118 6.83 -3.48 0.20
CA ASP A 118 6.59 -2.18 -0.42
C ASP A 118 5.79 -2.34 -1.73
N GLY A 119 4.49 -2.56 -1.58
CA GLY A 119 3.57 -2.79 -2.69
C GLY A 119 2.28 -1.98 -2.60
N ILE A 120 1.17 -2.63 -2.95
CA ILE A 120 -0.16 -2.08 -2.77
C ILE A 120 -1.12 -3.10 -2.14
N ALA A 121 -1.72 -2.71 -1.01
CA ALA A 121 -2.68 -3.53 -0.28
C ALA A 121 -3.96 -3.81 -1.09
N MET A 122 -4.37 -5.08 -1.08
CA MET A 122 -5.57 -5.58 -1.74
C MET A 122 -6.42 -6.40 -0.78
N ALA A 123 -7.73 -6.38 -1.01
CA ALA A 123 -8.69 -7.31 -0.44
C ALA A 123 -9.18 -8.27 -1.53
N LEU A 124 -9.16 -9.57 -1.23
CA LEU A 124 -9.63 -10.64 -2.10
C LEU A 124 -10.81 -11.33 -1.43
N ILE A 125 -11.94 -11.35 -2.12
CA ILE A 125 -13.18 -11.90 -1.62
C ILE A 125 -13.51 -13.18 -2.38
N TYR A 126 -13.74 -14.22 -1.60
CA TYR A 126 -14.12 -15.54 -2.06
C TYR A 126 -15.52 -15.87 -1.56
N GLU A 127 -16.34 -16.44 -2.43
CA GLU A 127 -17.67 -16.96 -2.09
C GLU A 127 -17.72 -18.43 -2.47
N SER A 128 -18.11 -19.27 -1.51
CA SER A 128 -18.02 -20.73 -1.61
C SER A 128 -16.66 -21.23 -2.16
N GLY A 129 -15.57 -20.58 -1.69
CA GLY A 129 -14.19 -20.87 -2.11
C GLY A 129 -13.77 -20.32 -3.47
N LYS A 130 -14.63 -19.64 -4.24
CA LYS A 130 -14.30 -19.10 -5.58
C LYS A 130 -14.02 -17.60 -5.51
N PHE A 131 -12.99 -17.13 -6.21
CA PHE A 131 -12.61 -15.71 -6.23
C PHE A 131 -13.63 -14.89 -7.03
N ILE A 132 -14.39 -14.05 -6.35
CA ILE A 132 -15.49 -13.27 -6.95
C ILE A 132 -15.18 -11.79 -7.08
N LEU A 133 -14.40 -11.20 -6.16
CA LEU A 133 -14.16 -9.77 -6.14
C LEU A 133 -12.81 -9.44 -5.52
N GLY A 134 -12.03 -8.58 -6.19
CA GLY A 134 -10.81 -8.01 -5.66
C GLY A 134 -10.89 -6.49 -5.62
N ALA A 135 -10.41 -5.88 -4.53
CA ALA A 135 -10.50 -4.44 -4.33
C ALA A 135 -9.19 -3.83 -3.83
N THR A 136 -8.89 -2.61 -4.31
CA THR A 136 -7.81 -1.78 -3.76
C THR A 136 -8.17 -1.26 -2.37
N ARG A 137 -7.19 -0.85 -1.56
CA ARG A 137 -7.48 -0.22 -0.26
C ARG A 137 -8.36 1.03 -0.37
N GLY A 138 -8.10 1.88 -1.36
CA GLY A 138 -8.69 3.21 -1.49
C GLY A 138 -8.46 4.08 -0.24
N ASP A 139 -9.54 4.58 0.36
CA ASP A 139 -9.48 5.36 1.63
C ASP A 139 -9.49 4.49 2.90
N GLY A 140 -9.53 3.16 2.74
CA GLY A 140 -9.63 2.20 3.84
C GLY A 140 -11.06 1.72 4.09
N GLN A 141 -12.10 2.44 3.68
CA GLN A 141 -13.49 2.01 3.73
C GLN A 141 -14.03 1.65 2.34
N ILE A 142 -13.66 2.44 1.32
CA ILE A 142 -14.06 2.28 -0.06
C ILE A 142 -12.81 2.17 -0.94
N GLY A 143 -12.75 1.06 -1.67
CA GLY A 143 -11.75 0.72 -2.67
C GLY A 143 -12.26 0.82 -4.11
N GLU A 144 -11.37 0.58 -5.06
CA GLU A 144 -11.73 0.33 -6.46
C GLU A 144 -11.76 -1.18 -6.72
N GLU A 145 -12.79 -1.66 -7.41
CA GLU A 145 -12.90 -3.02 -7.89
C GLU A 145 -11.90 -3.25 -9.03
N VAL A 146 -10.96 -4.18 -8.83
CA VAL A 146 -9.85 -4.47 -9.74
C VAL A 146 -9.71 -5.99 -9.95
N THR A 147 -10.85 -6.69 -9.99
CA THR A 147 -10.89 -8.17 -9.98
C THR A 147 -10.19 -8.75 -11.19
N GLN A 148 -10.42 -8.18 -12.39
CA GLN A 148 -9.80 -8.67 -13.62
C GLN A 148 -8.28 -8.54 -13.58
N ASN A 149 -7.75 -7.43 -13.07
CA ASN A 149 -6.31 -7.20 -12.89
C ASN A 149 -5.70 -8.17 -11.87
N LEU A 150 -6.42 -8.49 -10.80
CA LEU A 150 -5.94 -9.44 -9.78
C LEU A 150 -5.97 -10.89 -10.26
N LYS A 151 -6.93 -11.27 -11.13
CA LYS A 151 -6.96 -12.60 -11.74
C LYS A 151 -5.70 -12.91 -12.55
N THR A 152 -5.05 -11.88 -13.12
CA THR A 152 -3.80 -12.06 -13.88
C THR A 152 -2.60 -12.43 -13.02
N ILE A 153 -2.71 -12.33 -11.68
CA ILE A 153 -1.64 -12.68 -10.75
C ILE A 153 -1.72 -14.16 -10.41
N GLU A 154 -0.78 -14.95 -10.93
CA GLU A 154 -0.75 -16.42 -10.75
C GLU A 154 -0.68 -16.86 -9.27
N ALA A 155 -0.05 -16.05 -8.41
CA ALA A 155 0.02 -16.32 -6.97
C ALA A 155 -1.34 -16.25 -6.26
N ILE A 156 -2.34 -15.59 -6.86
CA ILE A 156 -3.70 -15.53 -6.31
C ILE A 156 -4.48 -16.78 -6.75
N PRO A 157 -4.94 -17.64 -5.83
CA PRO A 157 -5.81 -18.76 -6.19
C PRO A 157 -7.15 -18.25 -6.73
N LEU A 158 -7.60 -18.77 -7.87
CA LEU A 158 -8.99 -18.51 -8.34
C LEU A 158 -10.00 -19.32 -7.53
N VAL A 159 -9.57 -20.47 -6.98
CA VAL A 159 -10.33 -21.28 -6.05
C VAL A 159 -9.45 -21.62 -4.86
N LEU A 160 -9.98 -21.44 -3.66
CA LEU A 160 -9.31 -21.85 -2.44
C LEU A 160 -9.19 -23.36 -2.39
N ARG A 161 -8.02 -23.84 -2.02
CA ARG A 161 -7.82 -25.25 -1.69
C ARG A 161 -8.60 -25.56 -0.41
N ARG A 162 -9.48 -26.56 -0.46
CA ARG A 162 -10.15 -27.07 0.74
C ARG A 162 -9.15 -27.95 1.53
N PRO A 163 -8.69 -27.53 2.71
CA PRO A 163 -7.72 -28.30 3.48
C PRO A 163 -8.35 -29.55 4.12
N LEU A 164 -7.53 -30.58 4.35
CA LEU A 164 -7.96 -31.77 5.06
C LEU A 164 -7.99 -31.50 6.57
N GLU A 165 -8.90 -32.15 7.29
CA GLU A 165 -9.00 -31.99 8.74
C GLU A 165 -7.69 -32.32 9.46
N ALA A 166 -6.94 -33.31 8.97
CA ALA A 166 -5.62 -33.65 9.51
C ALA A 166 -4.58 -32.53 9.33
N GLU A 167 -4.67 -31.71 8.28
CA GLU A 167 -3.80 -30.54 8.09
C GLU A 167 -4.18 -29.43 9.07
N LEU A 168 -5.48 -29.18 9.25
CA LEU A 168 -5.99 -28.18 10.19
C LEU A 168 -5.63 -28.51 11.64
N LYS A 169 -5.68 -29.79 12.02
CA LYS A 169 -5.26 -30.24 13.35
C LYS A 169 -3.76 -30.01 13.61
N LYS A 170 -2.90 -30.11 12.58
CA LYS A 170 -1.44 -29.88 12.73
C LYS A 170 -1.12 -28.44 13.14
N ILE A 171 -1.93 -27.48 12.72
CA ILE A 171 -1.78 -26.07 13.09
C ILE A 171 -2.62 -25.69 14.32
N GLY A 172 -3.20 -26.68 15.01
CA GLY A 172 -3.89 -26.48 16.28
C GLY A 172 -5.32 -25.95 16.18
N LEU A 173 -5.98 -26.08 15.02
CA LEU A 173 -7.41 -25.76 14.91
C LEU A 173 -8.27 -26.80 15.63
N THR A 174 -9.32 -26.33 16.29
CA THR A 174 -10.28 -27.16 17.03
C THR A 174 -11.48 -27.52 16.16
N GLY A 175 -12.33 -28.44 16.61
CA GLY A 175 -13.56 -28.82 15.90
C GLY A 175 -14.48 -27.63 15.59
N GLU A 176 -14.53 -26.63 16.48
CA GLU A 176 -15.32 -25.42 16.24
C GLU A 176 -14.74 -24.55 15.12
N SER A 177 -13.43 -24.25 15.15
CA SER A 177 -12.75 -23.47 14.12
C SER A 177 -12.79 -24.18 12.76
N ILE A 178 -12.64 -25.51 12.74
CA ILE A 178 -12.75 -26.33 11.53
C ILE A 178 -14.17 -26.25 10.96
N LYS A 179 -15.19 -26.34 11.81
CA LYS A 179 -16.60 -26.19 11.39
C LYS A 179 -16.86 -24.80 10.81
N LYS A 180 -16.39 -23.73 11.47
CA LYS A 180 -16.48 -22.35 10.95
C LYS A 180 -15.81 -22.22 9.59
N LEU A 181 -14.61 -22.78 9.42
CA LEU A 181 -13.89 -22.78 8.14
C LEU A 181 -14.68 -23.48 7.04
N TYR A 182 -15.16 -24.70 7.28
CA TYR A 182 -15.94 -25.42 6.26
C TYR A 182 -17.27 -24.75 5.94
N GLN A 183 -17.93 -24.14 6.93
CA GLN A 183 -19.11 -23.31 6.67
C GLN A 183 -18.77 -22.11 5.78
N ALA A 184 -17.63 -21.46 5.98
CA ALA A 184 -17.15 -20.39 5.11
C ALA A 184 -16.89 -20.86 3.67
N PHE A 185 -16.48 -22.12 3.48
CA PHE A 185 -16.32 -22.75 2.16
C PHE A 185 -17.64 -23.16 1.50
N ASP A 186 -18.61 -23.61 2.28
CA ASP A 186 -19.81 -24.23 1.72
C ASP A 186 -20.87 -23.18 1.36
N SER A 187 -21.07 -22.19 2.23
CA SER A 187 -22.13 -21.18 2.07
C SER A 187 -21.74 -19.78 2.52
N GLY A 188 -20.45 -19.55 2.79
CA GLY A 188 -19.96 -18.29 3.33
C GLY A 188 -19.06 -17.50 2.39
N ARG A 189 -18.58 -16.39 2.94
CA ARG A 189 -17.66 -15.47 2.31
C ARG A 189 -16.35 -15.41 3.11
N LEU A 190 -15.24 -15.57 2.41
CA LEU A 190 -13.90 -15.42 2.97
C LEU A 190 -13.25 -14.18 2.36
N GLU A 191 -12.70 -13.32 3.20
CA GLU A 191 -11.87 -12.18 2.77
C GLU A 191 -10.41 -12.43 3.17
N ALA A 192 -9.53 -12.46 2.19
CA ALA A 192 -8.08 -12.47 2.38
C ALA A 192 -7.51 -11.09 2.04
N ARG A 193 -6.52 -10.64 2.79
CA ARG A 193 -5.81 -9.37 2.59
C ARG A 193 -4.33 -9.64 2.39
N GLY A 194 -3.74 -8.91 1.46
CA GLY A 194 -2.35 -9.09 1.08
C GLY A 194 -1.81 -7.91 0.31
N GLU A 195 -0.54 -8.01 -0.06
CA GLU A 195 0.17 -6.99 -0.80
C GLU A 195 0.46 -7.49 -2.22
N ALA A 196 0.01 -6.73 -3.23
CA ALA A 196 0.46 -6.92 -4.61
C ALA A 196 1.79 -6.18 -4.79
N ILE A 197 2.81 -6.89 -5.27
CA ILE A 197 4.17 -6.37 -5.43
C ILE A 197 4.71 -6.67 -6.83
N ILE A 198 5.86 -6.09 -7.15
CA ILE A 198 6.64 -6.46 -8.34
C ILE A 198 8.04 -6.86 -7.90
N ALA A 199 8.51 -8.02 -8.36
CA ALA A 199 9.85 -8.48 -8.05
C ALA A 199 10.91 -7.58 -8.73
N ASN A 200 12.04 -7.37 -8.06
CA ASN A 200 13.11 -6.47 -8.48
C ASN A 200 13.66 -6.84 -9.87
N LYS A 201 13.77 -8.14 -10.16
CA LYS A 201 14.17 -8.64 -11.48
C LYS A 201 13.14 -8.28 -12.56
N VAL A 202 11.85 -8.51 -12.29
CA VAL A 202 10.76 -8.20 -13.23
C VAL A 202 10.71 -6.71 -13.52
N PHE A 203 10.79 -5.88 -12.49
CA PHE A 203 10.86 -4.42 -12.62
C PHE A 203 12.06 -3.97 -13.49
N ALA A 204 13.25 -4.52 -13.23
CA ALA A 204 14.44 -4.20 -13.99
C ALA A 204 14.33 -4.62 -15.47
N ASP A 205 13.77 -5.81 -15.74
CA ASP A 205 13.61 -6.31 -17.10
C ASP A 205 12.55 -5.54 -17.89
N LEU A 206 11.44 -5.14 -17.25
CA LEU A 206 10.44 -4.24 -17.85
C LEU A 206 11.04 -2.88 -18.20
N ASN A 207 11.83 -2.29 -17.31
CA ASN A 207 12.47 -1.00 -17.60
C ASN A 207 13.49 -1.08 -18.73
N LYS A 208 14.23 -2.19 -18.85
CA LYS A 208 15.08 -2.45 -20.04
C LYS A 208 14.25 -2.53 -21.31
N LEU A 209 13.11 -3.22 -21.27
CA LEU A 209 12.20 -3.35 -22.41
C LEU A 209 11.60 -1.99 -22.80
N TYR A 210 11.08 -1.22 -21.84
CA TYR A 210 10.48 0.09 -22.08
C TYR A 210 11.50 1.07 -22.66
N LYS A 211 12.73 1.06 -22.14
CA LYS A 211 13.83 1.85 -22.71
C LYS A 211 14.11 1.49 -24.17
N LYS A 212 14.15 0.20 -24.52
CA LYS A 212 14.32 -0.27 -25.91
C LYS A 212 13.16 0.16 -26.82
N GLN A 213 11.94 0.24 -26.28
CA GLN A 213 10.73 0.65 -27.00
C GLN A 213 10.49 2.17 -27.00
N GLY A 214 11.38 2.97 -26.40
CA GLY A 214 11.17 4.43 -26.25
C GLY A 214 10.02 4.82 -25.33
N ARG A 215 9.54 3.89 -24.48
CA ARG A 215 8.46 4.13 -23.51
C ARG A 215 9.00 4.74 -22.20
N PRO A 216 8.18 5.51 -21.47
CA PRO A 216 8.54 5.98 -20.13
C PRO A 216 8.85 4.81 -19.19
N MET A 217 9.96 4.89 -18.47
CA MET A 217 10.33 3.89 -17.47
C MET A 217 9.46 4.01 -16.22
N LEU A 218 9.28 2.87 -15.55
CA LEU A 218 8.65 2.77 -14.23
C LEU A 218 9.58 3.36 -13.16
N ALA A 219 9.04 4.16 -12.25
CA ALA A 219 9.81 4.93 -11.27
C ALA A 219 10.40 4.07 -10.14
N ASN A 220 9.56 3.28 -9.47
CA ASN A 220 9.97 2.33 -8.42
C ASN A 220 8.99 1.13 -8.40
N PRO A 221 9.34 0.02 -7.72
CA PRO A 221 8.51 -1.18 -7.67
C PRO A 221 7.08 -0.93 -7.16
N ARG A 222 6.91 -0.15 -6.09
CA ARG A 222 5.60 0.18 -5.53
C ARG A 222 4.69 0.93 -6.51
N ASN A 223 5.17 2.01 -7.11
CA ASN A 223 4.40 2.78 -8.08
C ASN A 223 4.13 1.97 -9.34
N ALA A 224 5.07 1.11 -9.74
CA ALA A 224 4.83 0.15 -10.80
C ALA A 224 3.67 -0.78 -10.42
N ALA A 225 3.68 -1.42 -9.25
CA ALA A 225 2.59 -2.30 -8.81
C ALA A 225 1.24 -1.57 -8.75
N ALA A 226 1.18 -0.40 -8.11
CA ALA A 226 -0.02 0.43 -8.01
C ALA A 226 -0.58 0.83 -9.38
N GLY A 227 0.29 1.32 -10.26
CA GLY A 227 -0.08 1.69 -11.63
C GLY A 227 -0.45 0.49 -12.51
N SER A 228 -0.01 -0.72 -12.15
CA SER A 228 -0.33 -1.96 -12.88
C SER A 228 -1.70 -2.49 -12.53
N ILE A 229 -2.08 -2.45 -11.26
CA ILE A 229 -3.39 -2.89 -10.80
C ILE A 229 -4.50 -1.97 -11.31
N ARG A 230 -4.21 -0.69 -11.52
CA ARG A 230 -5.17 0.32 -11.99
C ARG A 230 -5.18 0.50 -13.51
N GLN A 231 -4.87 -0.54 -14.27
CA GLN A 231 -4.99 -0.52 -15.74
C GLN A 231 -6.40 -0.94 -16.15
N LEU A 232 -7.07 -0.14 -16.98
CA LEU A 232 -8.39 -0.51 -17.52
C LEU A 232 -8.34 -1.76 -18.39
N ASP A 233 -7.22 -1.95 -19.11
CA ASP A 233 -6.92 -3.20 -19.81
C ASP A 233 -6.08 -4.13 -18.92
N SER A 234 -6.68 -5.26 -18.51
CA SER A 234 -6.02 -6.27 -17.68
C SER A 234 -4.82 -6.94 -18.36
N LYS A 235 -4.74 -6.92 -19.71
CA LYS A 235 -3.59 -7.46 -20.46
C LYS A 235 -2.29 -6.72 -20.11
N LEU A 236 -2.38 -5.39 -19.90
CA LEU A 236 -1.24 -4.58 -19.46
C LEU A 236 -0.79 -4.93 -18.03
N THR A 237 -1.70 -5.36 -17.17
CA THR A 237 -1.35 -5.88 -15.84
C THR A 237 -0.65 -7.23 -15.95
N ALA A 238 -1.17 -8.14 -16.80
CA ALA A 238 -0.60 -9.45 -17.03
C ALA A 238 0.86 -9.37 -17.54
N GLU A 239 1.15 -8.45 -18.46
CA GLU A 239 2.51 -8.19 -18.96
C GLU A 239 3.52 -7.85 -17.85
N ARG A 240 3.05 -7.22 -16.78
CA ARG A 240 3.91 -6.72 -15.70
C ARG A 240 4.21 -7.75 -14.62
N LYS A 241 3.63 -8.95 -14.73
CA LYS A 241 3.95 -10.14 -13.91
C LYS A 241 4.06 -9.83 -12.42
N LEU A 242 3.02 -9.18 -11.89
CA LEU A 242 2.94 -8.91 -10.45
C LEU A 242 2.92 -10.22 -9.66
N ASP A 243 3.32 -10.13 -8.39
CA ASP A 243 3.22 -11.20 -7.41
C ASP A 243 2.32 -10.75 -6.26
N PHE A 244 1.88 -11.69 -5.43
CA PHE A 244 0.98 -11.41 -4.31
C PHE A 244 1.34 -12.24 -3.09
N TYR A 245 1.36 -11.59 -1.93
CA TYR A 245 1.59 -12.23 -0.64
C TYR A 245 0.43 -11.89 0.31
N VAL A 246 -0.22 -12.91 0.84
CA VAL A 246 -1.25 -12.75 1.87
C VAL A 246 -0.59 -12.44 3.22
N TYR A 247 -1.21 -11.57 4.00
CA TYR A 247 -0.81 -11.28 5.38
C TYR A 247 -1.96 -11.41 6.39
N SER A 248 -3.22 -11.54 5.93
CA SER A 248 -4.36 -11.74 6.83
C SER A 248 -5.57 -12.39 6.12
N LEU A 249 -6.38 -13.10 6.90
CA LEU A 249 -7.72 -13.59 6.62
C LEU A 249 -8.69 -12.77 7.48
N ALA A 250 -9.31 -11.75 6.90
CA ALA A 250 -10.16 -10.79 7.63
C ALA A 250 -11.48 -11.41 8.15
N THR A 251 -11.89 -12.56 7.60
CA THR A 251 -13.05 -13.32 8.10
C THR A 251 -12.69 -14.02 9.43
N ASP A 252 -13.57 -13.91 10.44
CA ASP A 252 -13.40 -14.67 11.69
C ASP A 252 -13.60 -16.18 11.46
N LEU A 253 -12.47 -16.90 11.45
CA LEU A 253 -12.42 -18.36 11.33
C LEU A 253 -12.20 -19.06 12.68
N GLY A 254 -12.32 -18.33 13.79
CA GLY A 254 -12.07 -18.85 15.14
C GLY A 254 -10.60 -19.21 15.38
N LEU A 255 -9.68 -18.47 14.78
CA LEU A 255 -8.23 -18.65 14.97
C LEU A 255 -7.79 -18.03 16.30
N LYS A 256 -6.75 -18.59 16.92
CA LYS A 256 -6.24 -18.10 18.20
C LYS A 256 -5.03 -17.18 18.04
N SER A 257 -4.21 -17.42 17.03
CA SER A 257 -3.01 -16.63 16.78
C SER A 257 -2.87 -16.17 15.33
N HIS A 258 -2.12 -15.08 15.14
CA HIS A 258 -1.77 -14.56 13.83
C HIS A 258 -0.87 -15.55 13.07
N GLU A 259 0.02 -16.25 13.76
CA GLU A 259 0.78 -17.36 13.17
C GLU A 259 -0.14 -18.46 12.57
N GLN A 260 -1.19 -18.85 13.29
CA GLN A 260 -2.18 -19.82 12.77
C GLN A 260 -2.89 -19.31 11.51
N GLU A 261 -3.13 -17.99 11.42
CA GLU A 261 -3.73 -17.35 10.26
C GLU A 261 -2.83 -17.48 9.03
N HIS A 262 -1.52 -17.23 9.16
CA HIS A 262 -0.55 -17.41 8.07
C HIS A 262 -0.43 -18.88 7.64
N GLU A 263 -0.37 -19.81 8.58
CA GLU A 263 -0.32 -21.24 8.26
C GLU A 263 -1.61 -21.73 7.59
N LEU A 264 -2.78 -21.26 8.04
CA LEU A 264 -4.04 -21.55 7.37
C LEU A 264 -4.07 -20.97 5.96
N ALA A 265 -3.62 -19.73 5.77
CA ALA A 265 -3.55 -19.09 4.45
C ALA A 265 -2.76 -19.94 3.44
N LYS A 266 -1.64 -20.54 3.88
CA LYS A 266 -0.87 -21.49 3.06
C LYS A 266 -1.73 -22.69 2.66
N PHE A 267 -2.42 -23.32 3.61
CA PHE A 267 -3.27 -24.47 3.31
C PHE A 267 -4.47 -24.16 2.40
N LEU A 268 -4.94 -22.91 2.40
CA LEU A 268 -5.97 -22.40 1.49
C LEU A 268 -5.46 -22.12 0.07
N GLY A 269 -4.15 -22.21 -0.16
CA GLY A 269 -3.55 -21.99 -1.48
C GLY A 269 -2.93 -20.61 -1.68
N PHE A 270 -2.84 -19.79 -0.65
CA PHE A 270 -2.18 -18.49 -0.76
C PHE A 270 -0.67 -18.60 -0.56
N LYS A 271 0.05 -17.76 -1.29
CA LYS A 271 1.46 -17.48 -1.00
C LYS A 271 1.55 -16.59 0.24
N ALA A 272 2.19 -17.09 1.29
CA ALA A 272 2.50 -16.34 2.50
C ALA A 272 4.02 -16.25 2.67
N LEU A 273 4.52 -15.18 3.29
CA LEU A 273 5.94 -14.92 3.35
C LEU A 273 6.63 -15.84 4.39
N LYS A 274 7.48 -16.74 3.91
CA LYS A 274 8.16 -17.76 4.74
C LYS A 274 9.16 -17.17 5.74
N GLN A 275 9.62 -15.95 5.48
CA GLN A 275 10.55 -15.23 6.32
C GLN A 275 9.89 -14.67 7.58
N ASN A 276 8.56 -14.54 7.60
CA ASN A 276 7.82 -14.11 8.78
C ASN A 276 8.05 -15.08 9.94
N LYS A 277 8.08 -14.56 11.16
CA LYS A 277 8.57 -15.30 12.32
C LYS A 277 7.77 -15.00 13.58
N TYR A 278 7.45 -16.05 14.33
CA TYR A 278 7.01 -15.93 15.72
C TYR A 278 8.16 -15.50 16.64
N CYS A 279 7.89 -14.49 17.46
CA CYS A 279 8.82 -13.91 18.44
C CYS A 279 8.22 -14.05 19.84
N GLN A 280 8.96 -14.68 20.75
CA GLN A 280 8.46 -14.93 22.12
C GLN A 280 8.28 -13.64 22.94
N ASN A 281 9.03 -12.60 22.59
CA ASN A 281 9.07 -11.31 23.28
C ASN A 281 9.49 -10.20 22.29
N LEU A 282 9.47 -8.95 22.75
CA LEU A 282 9.77 -7.79 21.91
C LEU A 282 11.22 -7.76 21.42
N GLU A 283 12.18 -8.23 22.22
CA GLU A 283 13.60 -8.21 21.85
C GLU A 283 13.87 -9.15 20.67
N GLU A 284 13.25 -10.33 20.62
CA GLU A 284 13.32 -11.21 19.44
C GLU A 284 12.75 -10.55 18.17
N ALA A 285 11.72 -9.69 18.30
CA ALA A 285 11.16 -8.96 17.17
C ALA A 285 12.08 -7.81 16.70
N ILE A 286 12.78 -7.15 17.64
CA ILE A 286 13.82 -6.15 17.33
C ILE A 286 15.02 -6.82 16.64
N GLU A 287 15.48 -7.98 17.13
CA GLU A 287 16.56 -8.74 16.50
C GLU A 287 16.19 -9.19 15.08
N PHE A 288 14.93 -9.59 14.86
CA PHE A 288 14.41 -9.93 13.54
C PHE A 288 14.45 -8.72 12.59
N HIS A 289 14.04 -7.54 13.05
CA HIS A 289 14.18 -6.29 12.31
C HIS A 289 15.65 -6.02 11.94
N ASP A 290 16.56 -6.04 12.91
CA ASP A 290 17.97 -5.70 12.70
C ASP A 290 18.70 -6.69 11.79
N TYR A 291 18.29 -7.97 11.82
CA TYR A 291 18.75 -8.96 10.86
C TYR A 291 18.32 -8.57 9.43
N TRP A 292 17.03 -8.31 9.22
CA TRP A 292 16.53 -8.01 7.88
C TRP A 292 16.98 -6.66 7.34
N GLU A 293 17.21 -5.68 8.22
CA GLU A 293 17.80 -4.40 7.84
C GLU A 293 19.19 -4.58 7.21
N ARG A 294 20.02 -5.48 7.76
CA ARG A 294 21.35 -5.81 7.23
C ARG A 294 21.32 -6.73 6.01
N ASN A 295 20.20 -7.42 5.80
CA ASN A 295 20.06 -8.49 4.80
C ASN A 295 19.01 -8.17 3.73
N ARG A 296 18.66 -6.89 3.51
CA ARG A 296 17.63 -6.47 2.54
C ARG A 296 17.84 -7.05 1.15
N ALA A 297 19.08 -7.09 0.68
CA ALA A 297 19.45 -7.61 -0.64
C ALA A 297 19.16 -9.10 -0.87
N LYS A 298 18.86 -9.87 0.19
CA LYS A 298 18.46 -11.29 0.06
C LYS A 298 17.03 -11.46 -0.48
N MET A 299 16.18 -10.44 -0.35
CA MET A 299 14.81 -10.52 -0.84
C MET A 299 14.72 -10.13 -2.32
N PRO A 300 13.91 -10.84 -3.13
CA PRO A 300 13.75 -10.55 -4.54
C PRO A 300 12.79 -9.37 -4.80
N PHE A 301 12.39 -8.63 -3.78
CA PHE A 301 11.47 -7.50 -3.82
C PHE A 301 11.83 -6.48 -2.74
N ASP A 302 11.34 -5.26 -2.91
CA ASP A 302 11.55 -4.17 -1.97
C ASP A 302 10.60 -4.25 -0.76
N PHE A 303 11.14 -3.91 0.41
CA PHE A 303 10.43 -3.85 1.68
C PHE A 303 11.09 -2.80 2.58
N ASP A 304 10.29 -2.07 3.37
CA ASP A 304 10.72 -0.83 4.05
C ASP A 304 10.79 -0.96 5.58
N GLY A 305 10.65 -2.18 6.11
CA GLY A 305 10.77 -2.46 7.54
C GLY A 305 10.17 -3.81 7.92
N VAL A 306 9.80 -3.91 9.19
CA VAL A 306 9.10 -5.06 9.77
C VAL A 306 7.82 -4.59 10.43
N VAL A 307 6.70 -5.29 10.21
CA VAL A 307 5.49 -5.11 11.00
C VAL A 307 5.55 -6.06 12.19
N ILE A 308 5.50 -5.51 13.40
CA ILE A 308 5.46 -6.27 14.65
C ILE A 308 4.00 -6.30 15.12
N ILE A 309 3.41 -7.48 15.20
CA ILE A 309 2.00 -7.70 15.53
C ILE A 309 1.88 -8.55 16.79
N VAL A 310 0.99 -8.18 17.72
CA VAL A 310 0.63 -9.05 18.85
C VAL A 310 0.03 -10.34 18.31
N ASN A 311 0.65 -11.49 18.61
CA ASN A 311 0.29 -12.75 17.97
C ASN A 311 -1.07 -13.29 18.44
N ASP A 312 -1.48 -13.06 19.69
CA ASP A 312 -2.78 -13.50 20.21
C ASP A 312 -3.95 -12.65 19.67
N LEU A 313 -4.76 -13.24 18.80
CA LEU A 313 -5.92 -12.59 18.19
C LEU A 313 -7.00 -12.23 19.22
N GLY A 314 -7.09 -12.96 20.34
CA GLY A 314 -8.02 -12.67 21.43
C GLY A 314 -7.72 -11.38 22.19
N LEU A 315 -6.54 -10.80 22.00
CA LEU A 315 -6.15 -9.50 22.55
C LEU A 315 -6.52 -8.34 21.64
N TRP A 316 -6.72 -8.56 20.34
CA TRP A 316 -6.95 -7.49 19.36
C TRP A 316 -8.21 -6.67 19.67
N PRO A 317 -9.38 -7.27 19.98
CA PRO A 317 -10.56 -6.49 20.34
C PRO A 317 -10.38 -5.69 21.64
N LYS A 318 -9.56 -6.19 22.57
CA LYS A 318 -9.29 -5.54 23.86
C LYS A 318 -8.33 -4.36 23.72
N LEU A 319 -7.33 -4.49 22.85
CA LEU A 319 -6.39 -3.41 22.52
C LEU A 319 -7.06 -2.36 21.63
N GLY A 320 -7.92 -2.79 20.71
CA GLY A 320 -8.73 -1.92 19.87
C GLY A 320 -7.94 -1.11 18.85
N ILE A 321 -8.60 -0.06 18.35
CA ILE A 321 -8.11 0.82 17.28
C ILE A 321 -8.02 2.25 17.82
N VAL A 322 -7.03 3.02 17.36
CA VAL A 322 -6.90 4.45 17.68
C VAL A 322 -6.60 5.25 16.42
N GLY A 323 -7.39 6.30 16.17
CA GLY A 323 -7.23 7.13 14.97
C GLY A 323 -7.25 6.28 13.70
N LYS A 324 -6.13 6.28 12.97
CA LYS A 324 -6.00 5.61 11.67
C LYS A 324 -5.51 4.16 11.70
N GLY A 325 -5.23 3.59 12.88
CA GLY A 325 -4.59 2.28 12.98
C GLY A 325 -4.89 1.46 14.23
N PRO A 326 -4.73 0.13 14.15
CA PRO A 326 -4.83 -0.76 15.30
C PRO A 326 -3.72 -0.51 16.33
N ARG A 327 -4.02 -0.70 17.62
CA ARG A 327 -3.01 -0.60 18.68
C ARG A 327 -2.10 -1.82 18.73
N TYR A 328 -2.60 -2.99 18.36
CA TYR A 328 -1.93 -4.29 18.48
C TYR A 328 -0.86 -4.56 17.41
N MET A 329 -0.53 -3.60 16.55
CA MET A 329 0.60 -3.72 15.63
C MET A 329 1.29 -2.38 15.39
N THR A 330 2.57 -2.43 15.00
CA THR A 330 3.39 -1.27 14.64
C THR A 330 4.33 -1.62 13.50
N ALA A 331 4.60 -0.66 12.62
CA ALA A 331 5.58 -0.80 11.54
C ALA A 331 6.93 -0.25 12.04
N TYR A 332 7.84 -1.15 12.41
CA TYR A 332 9.23 -0.79 12.68
C TYR A 332 9.96 -0.59 11.36
N LYS A 333 10.05 0.66 10.92
CA LYS A 333 10.68 1.03 9.65
C LYS A 333 12.18 1.04 9.79
N PHE A 334 12.80 0.59 8.71
CA PHE A 334 14.23 0.72 8.52
C PHE A 334 14.70 2.17 8.54
N ALA A 335 15.98 2.35 8.88
CA ALA A 335 16.63 3.64 8.74
C ALA A 335 16.47 4.13 7.30
N ALA A 336 15.87 5.31 7.18
CA ALA A 336 15.56 5.90 5.89
C ALA A 336 16.86 6.27 5.15
N GLU A 337 16.87 6.09 3.83
CA GLU A 337 18.04 6.41 3.03
C GLU A 337 18.27 7.91 3.01
N GLN A 338 19.53 8.27 3.24
CA GLN A 338 19.98 9.64 3.28
C GLN A 338 20.81 9.96 2.04
N ALA A 339 20.59 11.15 1.48
CA ALA A 339 21.42 11.68 0.40
C ALA A 339 21.81 13.12 0.73
N THR A 340 22.96 13.55 0.21
CA THR A 340 23.36 14.95 0.28
C THR A 340 22.88 15.70 -0.95
N THR A 341 22.43 16.94 -0.77
CA THR A 341 22.11 17.86 -1.86
C THR A 341 22.24 19.30 -1.40
N VAL A 342 22.06 20.28 -2.29
CA VAL A 342 22.15 21.71 -2.00
C VAL A 342 20.75 22.31 -1.92
N VAL A 343 20.50 23.14 -0.90
CA VAL A 343 19.29 23.98 -0.83
C VAL A 343 19.49 25.19 -1.74
N GLU A 344 18.86 25.18 -2.91
CA GLU A 344 18.99 26.26 -3.90
C GLU A 344 18.07 27.44 -3.57
N ASN A 345 16.91 27.18 -2.97
CA ASN A 345 15.98 28.21 -2.54
C ASN A 345 15.04 27.70 -1.44
N VAL A 346 14.33 28.60 -0.76
CA VAL A 346 13.22 28.27 0.14
C VAL A 346 11.98 29.04 -0.26
N VAL A 347 10.91 28.31 -0.54
CA VAL A 347 9.60 28.88 -0.92
C VAL A 347 8.62 28.69 0.23
N TRP A 348 7.85 29.72 0.54
CA TRP A 348 6.84 29.71 1.60
C TRP A 348 5.46 29.38 1.02
N GLN A 349 4.88 28.25 1.43
CA GLN A 349 3.56 27.82 0.98
C GLN A 349 2.49 28.22 2.00
N VAL A 350 1.39 28.83 1.54
CA VAL A 350 0.32 29.33 2.41
C VAL A 350 -0.77 28.28 2.60
N GLY A 351 -0.74 27.54 3.70
CA GLY A 351 -1.68 26.50 4.11
C GLY A 351 -3.15 26.90 4.09
N ARG A 352 -4.04 25.91 4.18
CA ARG A 352 -5.50 26.08 4.25
C ARG A 352 -5.92 27.05 5.35
N THR A 353 -5.24 27.03 6.49
CA THR A 353 -5.54 27.90 7.64
C THR A 353 -4.74 29.22 7.62
N GLY A 354 -4.03 29.49 6.51
CA GLY A 354 -3.15 30.64 6.35
C GLY A 354 -1.72 30.42 6.86
N VAL A 355 -1.42 29.27 7.47
CA VAL A 355 -0.08 28.94 8.00
C VAL A 355 0.95 28.91 6.86
N LEU A 356 2.06 29.63 7.01
CA LEU A 356 3.16 29.62 6.05
C LEU A 356 4.13 28.49 6.38
N THR A 357 4.19 27.48 5.51
CA THR A 357 5.09 26.33 5.63
C THR A 357 6.29 26.52 4.68
N PRO A 358 7.52 26.59 5.21
CA PRO A 358 8.71 26.68 4.37
C PRO A 358 9.01 25.34 3.70
N THR A 359 9.30 25.39 2.40
CA THR A 359 9.69 24.24 1.57
C THR A 359 11.02 24.52 0.91
N ALA A 360 12.01 23.66 1.14
CA ALA A 360 13.30 23.72 0.47
C ALA A 360 13.14 23.28 -0.99
N HIS A 361 13.64 24.10 -1.92
CA HIS A 361 13.94 23.70 -3.28
C HIS A 361 15.38 23.23 -3.31
N LEU A 362 15.55 21.98 -3.73
CA LEU A 362 16.80 21.26 -3.68
C LEU A 362 17.34 21.08 -5.09
N ARG A 363 18.66 21.10 -5.23
CA ARG A 363 19.29 20.54 -6.42
C ARG A 363 18.80 19.10 -6.60
N PRO A 364 18.31 18.71 -7.78
CA PRO A 364 17.76 17.38 -7.99
C PRO A 364 18.75 16.29 -7.59
N VAL A 365 18.36 15.41 -6.67
CA VAL A 365 19.16 14.28 -6.20
C VAL A 365 18.34 13.01 -6.22
N LYS A 366 18.96 11.86 -6.56
CA LYS A 366 18.27 10.57 -6.49
C LYS A 366 18.33 10.04 -5.07
N VAL A 367 17.16 9.70 -4.51
CA VAL A 367 17.02 8.99 -3.23
C VAL A 367 16.04 7.84 -3.47
N TYR A 368 16.49 6.60 -3.27
CA TYR A 368 15.69 5.39 -3.50
C TYR A 368 15.02 5.35 -4.89
N GLY A 369 15.80 5.57 -5.95
CA GLY A 369 15.33 5.50 -7.34
C GLY A 369 14.49 6.68 -7.85
N VAL A 370 14.00 7.56 -6.96
CA VAL A 370 13.22 8.74 -7.33
C VAL A 370 14.06 10.00 -7.22
N THR A 371 13.79 10.96 -8.11
CA THR A 371 14.43 12.28 -8.06
C THR A 371 13.70 13.17 -7.07
N VAL A 372 14.40 13.59 -6.01
CA VAL A 372 13.92 14.54 -5.01
C VAL A 372 14.44 15.94 -5.35
N SER A 373 13.53 16.89 -5.51
CA SER A 373 13.84 18.31 -5.75
C SER A 373 13.19 19.25 -4.73
N ARG A 374 12.40 18.71 -3.79
CA ARG A 374 11.75 19.47 -2.73
C ARG A 374 11.76 18.69 -1.43
N ALA A 375 11.92 19.40 -0.31
CA ALA A 375 11.79 18.86 1.03
C ALA A 375 11.06 19.83 1.96
N THR A 376 10.27 19.30 2.89
CA THR A 376 9.65 20.11 3.94
C THR A 376 10.71 20.58 4.93
N LEU A 377 10.57 21.83 5.40
CA LEU A 377 11.34 22.39 6.50
C LEU A 377 10.50 22.55 7.77
N HIS A 378 9.26 22.03 7.77
CA HIS A 378 8.27 22.12 8.85
C HIS A 378 7.86 23.56 9.23
N ASN A 379 8.76 24.35 9.81
CA ASN A 379 8.53 25.72 10.28
C ASN A 379 9.85 26.48 10.46
N LEU A 380 9.78 27.78 10.81
CA LEU A 380 10.98 28.60 10.99
C LEU A 380 11.84 28.18 12.18
N ASP A 381 11.25 27.67 13.25
CA ASP A 381 12.01 27.25 14.43
C ASP A 381 12.85 26.00 14.13
N GLU A 382 12.36 25.10 13.26
CA GLU A 382 13.13 23.97 12.74
C GLU A 382 14.30 24.43 11.85
N ILE A 383 14.09 25.43 10.98
CA ILE A 383 15.16 26.06 10.18
C ILE A 383 16.26 26.62 11.09
N ARG A 384 15.87 27.31 12.18
CA ARG A 384 16.80 27.84 13.18
C ARG A 384 17.52 26.73 13.94
N ARG A 385 16.81 25.68 14.36
CA ARG A 385 17.38 24.50 15.05
C ARG A 385 18.44 23.82 14.19
N LEU A 386 18.18 23.67 12.89
CA LEU A 386 19.13 23.12 11.92
C LEU A 386 20.27 24.09 11.58
N GLY A 387 20.12 25.38 11.88
CA GLY A 387 21.04 26.43 11.45
C GLY A 387 21.10 26.59 9.94
N LEU A 388 20.01 26.27 9.24
CA LEU A 388 19.94 26.17 7.78
C LEU A 388 19.99 27.54 7.08
N LYS A 389 20.72 27.61 5.98
CA LYS A 389 20.81 28.75 5.06
C LYS A 389 20.59 28.31 3.61
N ILE A 390 20.15 29.24 2.75
CA ILE A 390 20.11 28.98 1.30
C ILE A 390 21.56 28.89 0.79
N GLY A 391 21.84 27.86 -0.01
CA GLY A 391 23.18 27.49 -0.47
C GLY A 391 23.83 26.37 0.34
N ASP A 392 23.27 26.00 1.50
CA ASP A 392 23.83 24.92 2.31
C ASP A 392 23.76 23.56 1.60
N THR A 393 24.81 22.76 1.79
CA THR A 393 24.72 21.32 1.57
C THR A 393 24.03 20.68 2.77
N VAL A 394 22.98 19.91 2.50
CA VAL A 394 22.12 19.27 3.49
C VAL A 394 22.06 17.77 3.26
N ILE A 395 21.87 17.03 4.35
CA ILE A 395 21.43 15.64 4.31
C ILE A 395 19.91 15.64 4.31
N ILE A 396 19.33 15.08 3.25
CA ILE A 396 17.90 14.81 3.16
C ILE A 396 17.64 13.34 3.42
N GLU A 397 16.45 13.07 3.95
CA GLU A 397 15.98 11.73 4.23
C GLU A 397 14.61 11.53 3.61
N ARG A 398 14.39 10.33 3.09
CA ARG A 398 13.07 9.91 2.62
C ARG A 398 12.76 8.52 3.17
N ALA A 399 11.66 8.41 3.91
CA ALA A 399 11.12 7.14 4.38
C ALA A 399 10.00 6.69 3.44
N GLY A 400 10.24 5.68 2.60
CA GLY A 400 9.27 5.17 1.62
C GLY A 400 8.70 6.27 0.71
N ASP A 401 7.38 6.33 0.53
CA ASP A 401 6.67 7.37 -0.25
C ASP A 401 6.29 8.64 0.53
N VAL A 402 6.93 8.91 1.68
CA VAL A 402 6.68 10.11 2.48
C VAL A 402 7.42 11.34 1.92
N ILE A 403 6.88 12.53 2.18
CA ILE A 403 7.49 13.83 1.87
C ILE A 403 8.94 13.87 2.40
N PRO A 404 9.94 14.11 1.55
CA PRO A 404 11.34 14.24 1.99
C PRO A 404 11.51 15.38 3.00
N LYS A 405 12.39 15.18 3.97
CA LYS A 405 12.71 16.19 5.01
C LYS A 405 14.22 16.42 5.06
N VAL A 406 14.60 17.63 5.46
CA VAL A 406 16.01 17.95 5.77
C VAL A 406 16.31 17.46 7.18
N VAL A 407 17.33 16.62 7.34
CA VAL A 407 17.71 16.04 8.64
C VAL A 407 18.84 16.84 9.29
N LYS A 408 19.81 17.24 8.48
CA LYS A 408 21.04 17.86 8.98
C LYS A 408 21.66 18.78 7.93
N VAL A 409 22.22 19.90 8.38
CA VAL A 409 23.07 20.79 7.58
C VAL A 409 24.52 20.33 7.71
N LEU A 410 25.34 20.54 6.67
CA LEU A 410 26.78 20.30 6.70
C LEU A 410 27.56 21.64 6.68
N PRO A 411 27.71 22.34 7.83
CA PRO A 411 28.29 23.69 7.87
C PRO A 411 29.74 23.76 7.38
N ASN A 412 30.49 22.66 7.50
CA ASN A 412 31.89 22.59 7.06
C ASN A 412 32.04 22.68 5.52
N LEU A 413 30.94 22.55 4.78
CA LEU A 413 30.90 22.72 3.32
C LEU A 413 30.48 24.13 2.89
N ARG A 414 30.32 25.07 3.83
CA ARG A 414 29.98 26.46 3.53
C ARG A 414 31.16 27.19 2.90
N ILE A 415 30.85 28.00 1.89
CA ILE A 415 31.81 28.84 1.17
C ILE A 415 31.64 30.33 1.49
N GLY A 416 30.76 30.69 2.43
CA GLY A 416 30.55 32.06 2.90
C GLY A 416 29.58 32.88 2.04
N ARG A 417 28.89 32.25 1.08
CA ARG A 417 27.87 32.90 0.22
C ARG A 417 26.44 32.55 0.62
N GLU A 418 26.26 31.80 1.71
CA GLU A 418 24.96 31.28 2.12
C GLU A 418 24.08 32.38 2.73
N VAL A 419 22.80 32.37 2.37
CA VAL A 419 21.84 33.42 2.75
C VAL A 419 20.95 32.96 3.90
N GLU A 420 20.77 33.80 4.92
CA GLU A 420 19.85 33.53 6.02
C GLU A 420 18.40 33.41 5.56
N ILE A 421 17.70 32.40 6.05
CA ILE A 421 16.28 32.21 5.79
C ILE A 421 15.46 32.96 6.84
N LYS A 422 14.60 33.87 6.37
CA LYS A 422 13.68 34.65 7.21
C LYS A 422 12.24 34.40 6.76
N ALA A 423 11.31 34.41 7.72
CA ALA A 423 9.89 34.40 7.37
C ALA A 423 9.54 35.70 6.62
N PRO A 424 8.69 35.62 5.58
CA PRO A 424 8.30 36.80 4.83
C PRO A 424 7.38 37.66 5.70
N LYS A 425 7.53 38.99 5.63
CA LYS A 425 6.65 39.95 6.33
C LYS A 425 5.27 40.06 5.67
N GLN A 426 5.19 39.72 4.39
CA GLN A 426 3.99 39.75 3.58
C GLN A 426 3.73 38.37 2.99
N CYS A 427 2.46 38.02 2.84
CA CYS A 427 2.03 36.76 2.27
C CYS A 427 2.49 36.68 0.80
N PRO A 428 3.17 35.59 0.38
CA PRO A 428 3.70 35.49 -0.98
C PRO A 428 2.64 35.36 -2.08
N VAL A 429 1.34 35.26 -1.73
CA VAL A 429 0.25 35.19 -2.72
C VAL A 429 -0.74 36.35 -2.63
N CYS A 430 -1.11 36.83 -1.44
CA CYS A 430 -2.07 37.95 -1.32
C CYS A 430 -1.45 39.25 -0.80
N SER A 431 -0.13 39.28 -0.55
CA SER A 431 0.61 40.42 0.02
C SER A 431 0.12 40.93 1.38
N GLY A 432 -0.86 40.26 2.00
CA GLY A 432 -1.36 40.58 3.33
C GLY A 432 -0.32 40.34 4.42
N ILE A 433 -0.51 40.96 5.59
CA ILE A 433 0.42 40.89 6.71
C ILE A 433 0.57 39.43 7.19
N VAL A 434 1.82 39.06 7.53
CA VAL A 434 2.17 37.77 8.14
C VAL A 434 2.60 38.00 9.58
N GLU A 435 1.97 37.29 10.50
CA GLU A 435 2.25 37.38 11.94
C GLU A 435 2.55 36.00 12.53
N LYS A 436 3.38 35.97 13.58
CA LYS A 436 3.55 34.78 14.42
C LYS A 436 2.40 34.74 15.42
N VAL A 437 1.63 33.67 15.41
CA VAL A 437 0.50 33.52 16.34
C VAL A 437 1.04 33.34 17.76
N ALA A 438 0.52 34.11 18.72
CA ALA A 438 0.94 34.00 20.12
C ALA A 438 0.70 32.59 20.65
N GLY A 439 1.73 31.95 21.20
CA GLY A 439 1.67 30.58 21.71
C GLY A 439 1.87 29.47 20.66
N GLU A 440 1.96 29.80 19.37
CA GLU A 440 2.26 28.83 18.30
C GLU A 440 3.65 29.06 17.68
N VAL A 441 4.22 28.01 17.09
CA VAL A 441 5.46 28.09 16.28
C VAL A 441 5.19 28.69 14.88
N ALA A 442 3.94 28.66 14.43
CA ALA A 442 3.55 28.96 13.05
C ALA A 442 3.46 30.47 12.76
N TYR A 443 3.96 30.86 11.59
CA TYR A 443 3.66 32.15 10.95
C TYR A 443 2.41 32.01 10.09
N ARG A 444 1.53 33.01 10.08
CA ARG A 444 0.23 32.93 9.42
C ARG A 444 -0.08 34.22 8.65
N CYS A 445 -0.66 34.07 7.47
CA CYS A 445 -1.31 35.18 6.78
C CYS A 445 -2.65 35.50 7.47
N ILE A 446 -2.77 36.73 7.99
CA ILE A 446 -3.98 37.17 8.71
C ILE A 446 -5.04 37.80 7.80
N ASN A 447 -4.77 37.90 6.50
CA ASN A 447 -5.74 38.40 5.53
C ASN A 447 -6.88 37.39 5.35
N LYS A 448 -8.08 37.74 5.82
CA LYS A 448 -9.31 36.94 5.69
C LYS A 448 -9.69 36.64 4.24
N ASN A 449 -9.29 37.51 3.31
CA ASN A 449 -9.56 37.40 1.88
C ASN A 449 -8.36 36.83 1.10
N CYS A 450 -7.48 36.07 1.76
CA CYS A 450 -6.33 35.47 1.10
C CYS A 450 -6.76 34.44 0.04
N TYR A 451 -6.42 34.69 -1.22
CA TYR A 451 -6.71 33.81 -2.35
C TYR A 451 -6.27 32.35 -2.11
N ALA A 452 -5.03 32.14 -1.66
CA ALA A 452 -4.51 30.79 -1.40
C ALA A 452 -5.26 30.05 -0.29
N VAL A 453 -5.70 30.78 0.74
CA VAL A 453 -6.52 30.22 1.83
C VAL A 453 -7.87 29.80 1.28
N ASN A 454 -8.52 30.67 0.50
CA ASN A 454 -9.81 30.38 -0.09
C ASN A 454 -9.76 29.18 -1.04
N LEU A 455 -8.84 29.20 -2.01
CA LEU A 455 -8.62 28.10 -2.95
C LEU A 455 -8.42 26.77 -2.22
N ARG A 456 -7.59 26.74 -1.17
CA ARG A 456 -7.34 25.51 -0.40
C ARG A 456 -8.52 25.08 0.46
N ASN A 457 -9.33 26.01 0.96
CA ASN A 457 -10.57 25.70 1.67
C ASN A 457 -11.59 25.03 0.73
N LEU A 458 -11.82 25.65 -0.43
CA LEU A 458 -12.75 25.12 -1.45
C LEU A 458 -12.25 23.77 -2.00
N THR A 459 -10.94 23.65 -2.25
CA THR A 459 -10.31 22.37 -2.63
C THR A 459 -10.48 21.30 -1.55
N HIS A 460 -10.31 21.65 -0.28
CA HIS A 460 -10.52 20.70 0.80
C HIS A 460 -11.99 20.28 0.91
N TRP A 461 -12.92 21.23 0.78
CA TRP A 461 -14.35 20.95 0.81
C TRP A 461 -14.75 19.95 -0.28
N ALA A 462 -14.24 20.10 -1.50
CA ALA A 462 -14.49 19.15 -2.60
C ALA A 462 -13.76 17.80 -2.45
N SER A 463 -12.77 17.70 -1.55
CA SER A 463 -11.91 16.52 -1.44
C SER A 463 -12.64 15.26 -0.95
N LYS A 464 -12.03 14.10 -1.22
CA LYS A 464 -12.53 12.78 -0.82
C LYS A 464 -12.88 12.64 0.68
N ASN A 465 -12.16 13.35 1.55
CA ASN A 465 -12.38 13.29 3.01
C ASN A 465 -13.40 14.32 3.51
N ALA A 466 -14.05 15.07 2.61
CA ALA A 466 -15.08 16.06 2.92
C ALA A 466 -16.35 15.75 2.12
N MET A 467 -16.61 16.44 1.00
CA MET A 467 -17.82 16.22 0.19
C MET A 467 -17.67 15.16 -0.91
N ASP A 468 -16.46 14.65 -1.18
CA ASP A 468 -16.16 13.64 -2.22
C ASP A 468 -16.77 13.96 -3.60
N ILE A 469 -16.50 15.16 -4.12
CA ILE A 469 -17.04 15.60 -5.42
C ILE A 469 -16.08 15.15 -6.54
N ASP A 470 -16.39 14.00 -7.12
CA ASP A 470 -15.62 13.44 -8.25
C ASP A 470 -15.55 14.45 -9.42
N GLY A 471 -14.36 14.63 -9.98
CA GLY A 471 -14.11 15.54 -11.10
C GLY A 471 -13.78 16.98 -10.71
N LEU A 472 -14.10 17.44 -9.50
CA LEU A 472 -13.84 18.82 -9.06
C LEU A 472 -12.43 18.97 -8.45
N GLY A 473 -11.41 18.90 -9.31
CA GLY A 473 -10.00 19.00 -8.90
C GLY A 473 -9.53 20.43 -8.61
N PRO A 474 -8.33 20.60 -7.98
CA PRO A 474 -7.80 21.91 -7.61
C PRO A 474 -7.71 22.90 -8.78
N LYS A 475 -7.37 22.42 -9.98
CA LYS A 475 -7.27 23.25 -11.20
C LYS A 475 -8.61 23.81 -11.66
N ILE A 476 -9.68 23.02 -11.59
CA ILE A 476 -11.03 23.45 -11.98
C ILE A 476 -11.54 24.48 -10.97
N ILE A 477 -11.36 24.20 -9.68
CA ILE A 477 -11.72 25.15 -8.61
C ILE A 477 -10.94 26.47 -8.80
N GLU A 478 -9.65 26.39 -9.09
CA GLU A 478 -8.83 27.58 -9.37
C GLU A 478 -9.36 28.38 -10.57
N GLN A 479 -9.76 27.71 -11.65
CA GLN A 479 -10.39 28.35 -12.81
C GLN A 479 -11.74 29.00 -12.45
N LEU A 480 -12.61 28.30 -11.74
CA LEU A 480 -13.92 28.82 -11.31
C LEU A 480 -13.78 30.06 -10.42
N ILE A 481 -12.78 30.08 -9.53
CA ILE A 481 -12.46 31.27 -8.72
C ILE A 481 -11.94 32.40 -9.61
N ASN A 482 -11.02 32.11 -10.54
CA ASN A 482 -10.42 33.12 -11.41
C ASN A 482 -11.44 33.75 -12.38
N GLN A 483 -12.45 32.99 -12.81
CA GLN A 483 -13.58 33.49 -13.60
C GLN A 483 -14.65 34.19 -12.74
N GLY A 484 -14.48 34.22 -11.42
CA GLY A 484 -15.42 34.85 -10.49
C GLY A 484 -16.74 34.09 -10.30
N LEU A 485 -16.84 32.86 -10.80
CA LEU A 485 -18.01 32.00 -10.72
C LEU A 485 -18.20 31.40 -9.32
N VAL A 486 -17.09 31.18 -8.60
CA VAL A 486 -17.10 30.63 -7.25
C VAL A 486 -16.27 31.49 -6.32
N LYS A 487 -16.87 31.99 -5.23
CA LYS A 487 -16.17 32.68 -4.14
C LYS A 487 -16.22 31.90 -2.85
N ASP A 488 -17.33 31.23 -2.58
CA ASP A 488 -17.54 30.40 -1.40
C ASP A 488 -18.20 29.06 -1.75
N ILE A 489 -18.45 28.24 -0.72
CA ILE A 489 -19.04 26.90 -0.87
C ILE A 489 -20.44 26.96 -1.49
N GLY A 490 -21.23 27.99 -1.18
CA GLY A 490 -22.61 28.12 -1.66
C GLY A 490 -22.68 28.34 -3.16
N ASP A 491 -21.66 28.93 -3.76
CA ASP A 491 -21.63 29.21 -5.19
C ASP A 491 -21.51 27.95 -6.05
N PHE A 492 -20.90 26.87 -5.55
CA PHE A 492 -20.82 25.61 -6.30
C PHE A 492 -22.21 25.03 -6.64
N TYR A 493 -23.20 25.27 -5.78
CA TYR A 493 -24.57 24.79 -5.99
C TYR A 493 -25.38 25.65 -6.96
N LYS A 494 -24.82 26.77 -7.42
CA LYS A 494 -25.44 27.67 -8.40
C LYS A 494 -24.87 27.47 -9.81
N LEU A 495 -23.80 26.68 -9.95
CA LEU A 495 -23.17 26.38 -11.23
C LEU A 495 -24.13 25.60 -12.13
N THR A 496 -24.13 25.95 -13.40
CA THR A 496 -24.87 25.26 -14.45
C THR A 496 -23.90 24.51 -15.36
N ALA A 497 -24.42 23.59 -16.18
CA ALA A 497 -23.58 22.80 -17.09
C ALA A 497 -22.79 23.64 -18.12
N GLY A 498 -23.20 24.89 -18.39
CA GLY A 498 -22.47 25.80 -19.28
C GLY A 498 -21.31 26.54 -18.61
N ASP A 499 -21.21 26.50 -17.28
CA ASP A 499 -20.16 27.16 -16.50
C ASP A 499 -18.90 26.27 -16.30
N LEU A 500 -19.02 24.98 -16.61
CA LEU A 500 -18.00 23.93 -16.47
C LEU A 500 -17.51 23.48 -17.85
#